data_AF-A0A5C7DX14-F1
#
_entry.id   AF-A0A5C7DX14-F1
#
_cell.length_a   1.000
_cell.length_b   1.000
_cell.length_c   1.000
_cell.angle_alpha   90.00
_cell.angle_beta   90.00
_cell.angle_gamma   90.00
#
_symmetry.space_group_name_H-M   'P 1'
#
loop_
_entity.id
_entity.type
_entity.pdbx_description
1 polymer ?
#
loop_
_entity_poly.entity_id
_entity_poly.type
_entity_poly.pdbx_seq_one_letter_code
_entity_poly.pdbx_strand_id
1 'polypeptide(L)'
;MSIYFIHFFTAVFPYAFLSALAFYKLNKFFVFKLSFVGFVFAYFAFFISAKNLAYDVLNFFNAILLAFASLAICFLFFIKNIFNKKAIQSVLILLLSFVFSVKYFSNSVDFPLFSSSLIDSLAINSFSLILLALILCIGFYLFICWAREFNFKILNVFLIVICIFYFNESLAKILLYLMRTGVIETQSLYLTYVAKSVYYVHFYSYILLGFILVSMILAFKKKNDSFFKTKDFDIKFRKIQAKNFQITNFCVSVFCTGVLSFGILSFYDLHASKPISIDKPTYVEPNENDEFVFDVEILRDNKLHRFAYISDEGKVVRFFLINKREDKDSPVAVFDACSICGDMGYIKKDGELICISCNVRIFLPSVGKAGGCNPIPMQYKFENGKVIIPFSEILNGVNFFTQIVEKKVYDPIDNTELINLKAYKSYIYKGRTYFFANEKNYEEFKNNPQKYTNINKSSKYRIHNFLGNDYAS
;
A
#
# COMPACT_ATOMS: atom_id res chain seq x y z
N MET A 1 -4.52 13.52 4.91
CA MET A 1 -5.85 13.78 5.51
C MET A 1 -6.99 13.11 4.73
N SER A 2 -6.83 11.90 4.18
CA SER A 2 -7.94 11.09 3.63
C SER A 2 -8.17 9.80 4.42
N ILE A 3 -7.21 9.40 5.26
CA ILE A 3 -7.19 8.11 5.94
C ILE A 3 -8.41 7.87 6.84
N TYR A 4 -8.90 8.89 7.56
CA TYR A 4 -10.09 8.77 8.42
C TYR A 4 -11.38 8.48 7.61
N PHE A 5 -11.54 9.11 6.45
CA PHE A 5 -12.61 8.77 5.51
C PHE A 5 -12.47 7.30 5.08
N ILE A 6 -11.27 6.89 4.67
CA ILE A 6 -11.00 5.54 4.16
C ILE A 6 -11.29 4.48 5.22
N HIS A 7 -10.79 4.66 6.43
CA HIS A 7 -10.99 3.71 7.53
C HIS A 7 -12.47 3.55 7.87
N PHE A 8 -13.21 4.67 7.98
CA PHE A 8 -14.63 4.62 8.27
C PHE A 8 -15.42 4.04 7.09
N PHE A 9 -15.19 4.54 5.88
CA PHE A 9 -15.91 4.13 4.68
C PHE A 9 -15.72 2.65 4.38
N THR A 10 -14.49 2.14 4.39
CA THR A 10 -14.19 0.72 4.10
C THR A 10 -14.75 -0.26 5.15
N ALA A 11 -15.06 0.22 6.36
CA ALA A 11 -15.72 -0.59 7.39
C ALA A 11 -17.26 -0.46 7.33
N VAL A 12 -17.79 0.75 7.17
CA VAL A 12 -19.24 1.02 7.31
C VAL A 12 -19.99 0.87 5.99
N PHE A 13 -19.39 1.17 4.85
CA PHE A 13 -20.05 1.03 3.55
C PHE A 13 -20.49 -0.41 3.25
N PRO A 14 -19.67 -1.45 3.51
CA PRO A 14 -20.11 -2.83 3.33
C PRO A 14 -21.24 -3.23 4.28
N TYR A 15 -21.19 -2.79 5.53
CA TYR A 15 -22.28 -3.02 6.49
C TYR A 15 -23.59 -2.40 6.00
N ALA A 16 -23.53 -1.13 5.57
CA ALA A 16 -24.66 -0.39 5.04
C ALA A 16 -25.25 -1.12 3.81
N PHE A 17 -24.41 -1.55 2.88
CA PHE A 17 -24.83 -2.26 1.68
C PHE A 17 -25.45 -3.64 2.01
N LEU A 18 -24.79 -4.43 2.86
CA LEU A 18 -25.28 -5.74 3.29
C LEU A 18 -26.63 -5.63 4.01
N SER A 19 -26.76 -4.65 4.89
CA SER A 19 -27.98 -4.41 5.65
C SER A 19 -29.11 -3.88 4.76
N ALA A 20 -28.81 -3.02 3.78
CA ALA A 20 -29.78 -2.59 2.77
C ALA A 20 -30.25 -3.77 1.90
N LEU A 21 -29.38 -4.73 1.58
CA LEU A 21 -29.79 -5.91 0.83
C LEU A 21 -30.59 -6.91 1.66
N ALA A 22 -30.16 -7.19 2.88
CA ALA A 22 -30.69 -8.25 3.74
C ALA A 22 -31.98 -7.82 4.46
N PHE A 23 -32.08 -6.56 4.88
CA PHE A 23 -33.08 -6.10 5.85
C PHE A 23 -33.94 -4.93 5.34
N TYR A 24 -34.04 -4.73 4.01
CA TYR A 24 -34.78 -3.62 3.39
C TYR A 24 -36.25 -3.49 3.81
N LYS A 25 -36.89 -4.59 4.23
CA LYS A 25 -38.31 -4.61 4.65
C LYS A 25 -38.53 -4.06 6.05
N LEU A 26 -37.48 -3.96 6.87
CA LEU A 26 -37.60 -3.42 8.22
C LEU A 26 -37.70 -1.90 8.20
N ASN A 27 -38.24 -1.35 9.28
CA ASN A 27 -38.24 0.09 9.48
C ASN A 27 -36.79 0.60 9.56
N LYS A 28 -36.45 1.59 8.73
CA LYS A 28 -35.10 2.13 8.59
C LYS A 28 -34.56 2.70 9.92
N PHE A 29 -35.41 3.36 10.70
CA PHE A 29 -35.06 3.90 12.01
C PHE A 29 -34.82 2.79 13.04
N PHE A 30 -35.55 1.68 12.92
CA PHE A 30 -35.31 0.49 13.76
C PHE A 30 -33.97 -0.17 13.44
N VAL A 31 -33.63 -0.32 12.15
CA VAL A 31 -32.30 -0.82 11.73
C VAL A 31 -31.20 0.10 12.29
N PHE A 32 -31.32 1.41 12.09
CA PHE A 32 -30.35 2.40 12.59
C PHE A 32 -30.14 2.30 14.11
N LYS A 33 -31.21 2.20 14.90
CA LYS A 33 -31.11 2.04 16.37
C LYS A 33 -30.32 0.80 16.75
N LEU A 34 -30.60 -0.35 16.13
CA LEU A 34 -29.86 -1.58 16.39
C LEU A 34 -28.40 -1.48 15.92
N SER A 35 -28.16 -0.86 14.76
CA SER A 35 -26.80 -0.57 14.29
C SER A 35 -26.03 0.25 15.33
N PHE A 36 -26.63 1.32 15.84
CA PHE A 36 -26.02 2.18 16.85
C PHE A 36 -25.70 1.42 18.14
N VAL A 37 -26.63 0.58 18.62
CA VAL A 37 -26.38 -0.28 19.78
C VAL A 37 -25.19 -1.21 19.53
N GLY A 38 -25.14 -1.89 18.38
CA GLY A 38 -24.01 -2.76 18.02
C GLY A 38 -22.67 -2.01 17.93
N PHE A 39 -22.68 -0.78 17.41
CA PHE A 39 -21.50 0.09 17.37
C PHE A 39 -21.01 0.46 18.77
N VAL A 40 -21.92 0.84 19.68
CA VAL A 40 -21.58 1.18 21.08
C VAL A 40 -20.99 -0.03 21.80
N PHE A 41 -21.57 -1.23 21.61
CA PHE A 41 -21.00 -2.46 22.18
C PHE A 41 -19.60 -2.75 21.63
N ALA A 42 -19.38 -2.56 20.33
CA ALA A 42 -18.06 -2.73 19.72
C ALA A 42 -17.03 -1.71 20.24
N TYR A 43 -17.45 -0.46 20.47
CA TYR A 43 -16.59 0.56 21.08
C TYR A 43 -16.07 0.09 22.43
N PHE A 44 -16.95 -0.30 23.35
CA PHE A 44 -16.52 -0.77 24.67
C PHE A 44 -15.68 -2.05 24.58
N ALA A 45 -16.10 -3.04 23.79
CA ALA A 45 -15.34 -4.27 23.62
C ALA A 45 -13.93 -4.03 23.09
N PHE A 46 -13.79 -3.15 22.09
CA PHE A 46 -12.50 -2.79 21.51
C PHE A 46 -11.61 -2.07 22.52
N PHE A 47 -12.07 -0.98 23.13
CA PHE A 47 -11.21 -0.18 24.02
C PHE A 47 -10.86 -0.90 25.33
N ILE A 48 -11.73 -1.78 25.84
CA ILE A 48 -11.39 -2.68 26.96
C ILE A 48 -10.30 -3.67 26.53
N SER A 49 -10.43 -4.27 25.33
CA SER A 49 -9.44 -5.23 24.82
C SER A 49 -8.11 -4.56 24.49
N ALA A 50 -8.13 -3.35 23.93
CA ALA A 50 -6.94 -2.56 23.62
C ALA A 50 -6.17 -2.20 24.90
N LYS A 51 -6.86 -1.78 25.97
CA LYS A 51 -6.25 -1.49 27.27
C LYS A 51 -5.56 -2.72 27.88
N ASN A 52 -6.10 -3.91 27.64
CA ASN A 52 -5.55 -5.17 28.14
C ASN A 52 -4.57 -5.85 27.16
N LEU A 53 -4.13 -5.16 26.09
CA LEU A 53 -3.26 -5.71 25.03
C LEU A 53 -3.81 -7.00 24.38
N ALA A 54 -5.13 -7.18 24.41
CA ALA A 54 -5.84 -8.37 23.94
C ALA A 54 -6.66 -8.11 22.65
N TYR A 55 -6.38 -7.02 21.92
CA TYR A 55 -7.13 -6.69 20.70
C TYR A 55 -6.92 -7.69 19.56
N ASP A 56 -5.76 -8.37 19.49
CA ASP A 56 -5.51 -9.47 18.55
C ASP A 56 -6.49 -10.64 18.79
N VAL A 57 -6.74 -10.98 20.07
CA VAL A 57 -7.72 -12.01 20.48
C VAL A 57 -9.13 -11.58 20.12
N LEU A 58 -9.49 -10.31 20.37
CA LEU A 58 -10.78 -9.77 19.96
C LEU A 58 -10.96 -9.86 18.44
N ASN A 59 -9.95 -9.49 17.66
CA ASN A 59 -9.97 -9.58 16.20
C ASN A 59 -10.17 -11.03 15.71
N PHE A 60 -9.56 -12.01 16.37
CA PHE A 60 -9.75 -13.43 16.08
C PHE A 60 -11.21 -13.87 16.29
N PHE A 61 -11.78 -13.60 17.46
CA PHE A 61 -13.19 -13.92 17.73
C PHE A 61 -14.15 -13.13 16.84
N ASN A 62 -13.81 -11.89 16.50
CA ASN A 62 -14.58 -11.07 15.58
C ASN A 62 -14.60 -11.65 14.15
N ALA A 63 -13.48 -12.22 13.70
CA ALA A 63 -13.42 -12.92 12.41
C ALA A 63 -14.28 -14.19 12.42
N ILE A 64 -14.25 -14.97 13.52
CA ILE A 64 -15.15 -16.12 13.70
C ILE A 64 -16.62 -15.68 13.62
N LEU A 65 -16.96 -14.61 14.33
CA LEU A 65 -18.32 -14.08 14.33
C LEU A 65 -18.76 -13.61 12.93
N LEU A 66 -17.88 -12.95 12.17
CA LEU A 66 -18.15 -12.54 10.80
C LEU A 66 -18.36 -13.73 9.87
N ALA A 67 -17.57 -14.80 10.02
CA ALA A 67 -17.73 -16.02 9.25
C ALA A 67 -19.11 -16.65 9.51
N PHE A 68 -19.49 -16.81 10.78
CA PHE A 68 -20.80 -17.32 11.16
C PHE A 68 -21.94 -16.43 10.69
N ALA A 69 -21.83 -15.11 10.84
CA ALA A 69 -22.86 -14.17 10.37
C ALA A 69 -23.05 -14.25 8.84
N SER A 70 -21.95 -14.33 8.08
CA SER A 70 -21.97 -14.45 6.62
C SER A 70 -22.62 -15.77 6.18
N LEU A 71 -22.26 -16.88 6.82
CA LEU A 71 -22.89 -18.19 6.57
C LEU A 71 -24.37 -18.21 6.96
N ALA A 72 -24.72 -17.63 8.12
CA ALA A 72 -26.09 -17.55 8.59
C ALA A 72 -26.97 -16.77 7.61
N ILE A 73 -26.48 -15.65 7.07
CA ILE A 73 -27.21 -14.89 6.05
C ILE A 73 -27.38 -15.72 4.78
N CYS A 74 -26.32 -16.36 4.27
CA CYS A 74 -26.41 -17.23 3.09
C CYS A 74 -27.41 -18.36 3.28
N PHE A 75 -27.34 -19.09 4.40
CA PHE A 75 -28.20 -20.24 4.68
C PHE A 75 -29.65 -19.82 4.93
N LEU A 76 -29.88 -18.86 5.82
CA LEU A 76 -31.22 -18.41 6.19
C LEU A 76 -31.92 -17.73 5.00
N PHE A 77 -31.18 -17.09 4.10
CA PHE A 77 -31.76 -16.49 2.89
C PHE A 77 -32.53 -17.50 2.03
N PHE A 78 -32.10 -18.77 1.98
CA PHE A 78 -32.85 -19.84 1.31
C PHE A 78 -34.11 -20.25 2.08
N ILE A 79 -34.10 -20.14 3.42
CA ILE A 79 -35.23 -20.44 4.29
C ILE A 79 -36.00 -19.16 4.64
N LYS A 80 -36.62 -18.55 3.61
CA LYS A 80 -37.28 -17.22 3.69
C LYS A 80 -38.21 -17.04 4.89
N ASN A 81 -38.95 -18.09 5.30
CA ASN A 81 -39.87 -18.00 6.43
C ASN A 81 -39.15 -17.71 7.75
N ILE A 82 -38.00 -18.36 7.98
CA ILE A 82 -37.18 -18.15 9.17
C ILE A 82 -36.45 -16.80 9.08
N PHE A 83 -35.84 -16.49 7.94
CA PHE A 83 -35.08 -15.25 7.76
C PHE A 83 -35.92 -13.98 7.93
N ASN A 84 -37.21 -14.02 7.56
CA ASN A 84 -38.09 -12.86 7.70
C ASN A 84 -38.59 -12.63 9.14
N LYS A 85 -38.27 -13.51 10.10
CA LYS A 85 -38.61 -13.28 11.51
C LYS A 85 -37.84 -12.08 12.04
N LYS A 86 -38.56 -11.08 12.56
CA LYS A 86 -38.00 -9.84 13.08
C LYS A 86 -36.92 -10.07 14.14
N ALA A 87 -37.09 -11.06 15.02
CA ALA A 87 -36.09 -11.41 16.04
C ALA A 87 -34.75 -11.83 15.43
N ILE A 88 -34.76 -12.70 14.43
CA ILE A 88 -33.55 -13.20 13.75
C ILE A 88 -32.84 -12.06 13.01
N GLN A 89 -33.58 -11.24 12.27
CA GLN A 89 -33.01 -10.07 11.59
C GLN A 89 -32.42 -9.07 12.59
N SER A 90 -33.05 -8.87 13.75
CA SER A 90 -32.55 -7.95 14.78
C SER A 90 -31.20 -8.43 15.34
N VAL A 91 -31.07 -9.73 15.62
CA VAL A 91 -29.81 -10.34 16.05
C VAL A 91 -28.74 -10.18 14.98
N LEU A 92 -29.04 -10.49 13.71
CA LEU A 92 -28.07 -10.35 12.62
C LEU A 92 -27.63 -8.89 12.42
N ILE A 93 -28.53 -7.91 12.54
CA ILE A 93 -28.19 -6.48 12.44
C ILE A 93 -27.22 -6.07 13.55
N LEU A 94 -27.49 -6.50 14.80
CA LEU A 94 -26.62 -6.22 15.95
C LEU A 94 -25.24 -6.84 15.78
N LEU A 95 -25.18 -8.13 15.41
CA LEU A 95 -23.92 -8.85 15.22
C LEU A 95 -23.09 -8.26 14.08
N LEU A 96 -23.71 -8.00 12.92
CA LEU A 96 -23.01 -7.38 11.80
C LEU A 96 -22.51 -5.98 12.17
N SER A 97 -23.34 -5.16 12.84
CA SER A 97 -22.92 -3.83 13.26
C SER A 97 -21.72 -3.90 14.20
N PHE A 98 -21.78 -4.78 15.20
CA PHE A 98 -20.67 -5.03 16.11
C PHE A 98 -19.39 -5.41 15.33
N VAL A 99 -19.49 -6.37 14.42
CA VAL A 99 -18.35 -6.89 13.68
C VAL A 99 -17.66 -5.84 12.81
N PHE A 100 -18.44 -5.09 12.03
CA PHE A 100 -17.92 -4.04 11.16
C PHE A 100 -17.41 -2.84 11.98
N SER A 101 -17.97 -2.59 13.16
CA SER A 101 -17.49 -1.54 14.07
C SER A 101 -16.16 -1.94 14.72
N VAL A 102 -15.98 -3.19 15.17
CA VAL A 102 -14.67 -3.69 15.63
C VAL A 102 -13.62 -3.59 14.51
N LYS A 103 -13.99 -3.90 13.27
CA LYS A 103 -13.11 -3.71 12.10
C LYS A 103 -12.70 -2.24 11.93
N TYR A 104 -13.63 -1.29 12.07
CA TYR A 104 -13.33 0.14 12.01
C TYR A 104 -12.31 0.57 13.08
N PHE A 105 -12.55 0.18 14.34
CA PHE A 105 -11.66 0.54 15.45
C PHE A 105 -10.28 -0.11 15.30
N SER A 106 -10.23 -1.36 14.87
CA SER A 106 -8.98 -2.08 14.56
C SER A 106 -8.16 -1.38 13.48
N ASN A 107 -8.80 -0.95 12.39
CA ASN A 107 -8.11 -0.20 11.32
C ASN A 107 -7.63 1.19 11.79
N SER A 108 -8.30 1.80 12.76
CA SER A 108 -8.04 3.18 13.20
C SER A 108 -7.20 3.26 14.48
N VAL A 109 -6.71 2.14 14.99
CA VAL A 109 -6.04 2.08 16.31
C VAL A 109 -4.82 3.00 16.39
N ASP A 110 -4.03 3.06 15.32
CA ASP A 110 -2.81 3.89 15.24
C ASP A 110 -3.10 5.35 14.85
N PHE A 111 -4.36 5.69 14.61
CA PHE A 111 -4.80 7.01 14.14
C PHE A 111 -5.85 7.59 15.10
N PRO A 112 -5.47 7.94 16.35
CA PRO A 112 -6.39 8.54 17.29
C PRO A 112 -6.98 9.84 16.73
N LEU A 113 -8.28 10.05 16.95
CA LEU A 113 -8.99 11.26 16.54
C LEU A 113 -8.60 12.49 17.37
N PHE A 114 -8.35 12.27 18.67
CA PHE A 114 -7.97 13.31 19.62
C PHE A 114 -6.64 12.92 20.26
N SER A 115 -5.54 13.40 19.68
CA SER A 115 -4.19 13.17 20.20
C SER A 115 -3.74 14.26 21.17
N SER A 116 -4.37 15.44 21.13
CA SER A 116 -4.11 16.58 22.01
C SER A 116 -5.31 16.84 22.91
N SER A 117 -5.09 17.53 24.04
CA SER A 117 -6.14 17.90 25.00
C SER A 117 -7.09 18.99 24.50
N LEU A 118 -6.73 19.65 23.39
CA LEU A 118 -7.50 20.70 22.74
C LEU A 118 -8.01 20.21 21.38
N ILE A 119 -9.18 20.69 20.96
CA ILE A 119 -9.69 20.43 19.62
C ILE A 119 -8.86 21.27 18.65
N ASP A 120 -7.94 20.62 17.94
CA ASP A 120 -7.14 21.25 16.89
C ASP A 120 -7.84 21.17 15.52
N SER A 121 -7.34 21.94 14.55
CA SER A 121 -7.87 21.94 13.18
C SER A 121 -7.80 20.56 12.52
N LEU A 122 -6.84 19.73 12.95
CA LEU A 122 -6.69 18.35 12.48
C LEU A 122 -7.88 17.50 12.93
N ALA A 123 -8.21 17.49 14.22
CA ALA A 123 -9.32 16.73 14.77
C ALA A 123 -10.66 17.11 14.10
N ILE A 124 -10.89 18.42 13.86
CA ILE A 124 -12.09 18.90 13.17
C ILE A 124 -12.16 18.37 11.73
N ASN A 125 -11.05 18.43 10.99
CA ASN A 125 -10.99 17.91 9.62
C ASN A 125 -11.23 16.40 9.58
N SER A 126 -10.59 15.65 10.49
CA SER A 126 -10.74 14.20 10.61
C SER A 126 -12.18 13.80 10.92
N PHE A 127 -12.82 14.49 11.87
CA PHE A 127 -14.23 14.25 12.20
C PHE A 127 -15.17 14.58 11.04
N SER A 128 -14.92 15.68 10.33
CA SER A 128 -15.71 16.09 9.15
C SER A 128 -15.65 15.05 8.03
N LEU A 129 -14.50 14.42 7.83
CA LEU A 129 -14.31 13.35 6.85
C LEU A 129 -15.04 12.06 7.23
N ILE A 130 -15.07 11.71 8.53
CA ILE A 130 -15.88 10.60 9.04
C ILE A 130 -17.36 10.88 8.83
N LEU A 131 -17.82 12.10 9.13
CA LEU A 131 -19.21 12.50 8.93
C LEU A 131 -19.59 12.45 7.44
N LEU A 132 -18.71 12.92 6.55
CA LEU A 132 -18.90 12.79 5.11
C LEU A 132 -19.06 11.32 4.71
N ALA A 133 -18.15 10.43 5.15
CA ALA A 133 -18.25 9.01 4.86
C ALA A 133 -19.57 8.39 5.36
N LEU A 134 -20.02 8.76 6.57
CA LEU A 134 -21.30 8.32 7.12
C LEU A 134 -22.49 8.77 6.25
N ILE A 135 -22.51 10.03 5.82
CA ILE A 135 -23.58 10.57 4.96
C ILE A 135 -23.62 9.81 3.62
N LEU A 136 -22.46 9.55 2.99
CA LEU A 136 -22.40 8.78 1.74
C LEU A 136 -22.89 7.35 1.95
N CYS A 137 -22.49 6.68 3.02
CA CYS A 137 -22.96 5.33 3.38
C CYS A 137 -24.48 5.27 3.58
N ILE A 138 -25.07 6.26 4.25
CA ILE A 138 -26.52 6.38 4.42
C ILE A 138 -27.21 6.58 3.05
N GLY A 139 -26.65 7.43 2.19
CA GLY A 139 -27.14 7.63 0.83
C GLY A 139 -27.19 6.32 0.03
N PHE A 140 -26.10 5.55 0.04
CA PHE A 140 -26.05 4.24 -0.61
C PHE A 140 -27.04 3.23 0.01
N TYR A 141 -27.17 3.21 1.35
CA TYR A 141 -28.15 2.37 2.04
C TYR A 141 -29.58 2.67 1.58
N LEU A 142 -29.97 3.94 1.55
CA LEU A 142 -31.30 4.38 1.14
C LEU A 142 -31.57 4.03 -0.32
N PHE A 143 -30.58 4.25 -1.20
CA PHE A 143 -30.68 3.91 -2.61
C PHE A 143 -30.89 2.40 -2.82
N ILE A 144 -30.12 1.54 -2.16
CA ILE A 144 -30.28 0.08 -2.29
C ILE A 144 -31.61 -0.41 -1.71
N CYS A 145 -32.05 0.15 -0.57
CA CYS A 145 -33.38 -0.16 -0.03
C CYS A 145 -34.49 0.17 -1.02
N TRP A 146 -34.39 1.33 -1.69
CA TRP A 146 -35.32 1.73 -2.75
C TRP A 146 -35.19 0.82 -3.99
N ALA A 147 -33.98 0.48 -4.42
CA ALA A 147 -33.75 -0.41 -5.55
C ALA A 147 -34.33 -1.83 -5.33
N ARG A 148 -34.36 -2.30 -4.08
CA ARG A 148 -34.99 -3.58 -3.69
C ARG A 148 -36.50 -3.61 -3.95
N GLU A 149 -37.19 -2.47 -3.97
CA GLU A 149 -38.64 -2.39 -4.26
C GLU A 149 -38.97 -2.82 -5.70
N PHE A 150 -38.01 -2.72 -6.63
CA PHE A 150 -38.15 -3.20 -8.00
C PHE A 150 -37.99 -4.73 -8.16
N ASN A 151 -37.68 -5.45 -7.08
CA ASN A 151 -37.52 -6.92 -7.06
C ASN A 151 -36.50 -7.47 -8.08
N PHE A 152 -35.40 -6.74 -8.34
CA PHE A 152 -34.34 -7.22 -9.20
C PHE A 152 -33.66 -8.47 -8.63
N LYS A 153 -33.70 -9.60 -9.35
CA LYS A 153 -33.08 -10.86 -8.92
C LYS A 153 -31.56 -10.74 -8.69
N ILE A 154 -30.87 -9.89 -9.46
CA ILE A 154 -29.42 -9.69 -9.33
C ILE A 154 -29.00 -9.18 -7.94
N LEU A 155 -29.87 -8.43 -7.23
CA LEU A 155 -29.57 -7.95 -5.89
C LEU A 155 -29.45 -9.09 -4.86
N ASN A 156 -30.06 -10.25 -5.13
CA ASN A 156 -29.83 -11.46 -4.34
C ASN A 156 -28.46 -12.07 -4.61
N VAL A 157 -27.98 -11.99 -5.86
CA VAL A 157 -26.63 -12.44 -6.22
C VAL A 157 -25.59 -11.55 -5.54
N PHE A 158 -25.77 -10.23 -5.54
CA PHE A 158 -24.89 -9.31 -4.82
C PHE A 158 -24.82 -9.63 -3.32
N LEU A 159 -25.96 -9.94 -2.68
CA LEU A 159 -26.00 -10.37 -1.28
C LEU A 159 -25.11 -11.59 -1.02
N ILE A 160 -25.26 -12.63 -1.84
CA ILE A 160 -24.50 -13.88 -1.70
C ILE A 160 -23.02 -13.66 -1.96
N VAL A 161 -22.66 -12.91 -3.02
CA VAL A 161 -21.26 -12.60 -3.35
C VAL A 161 -20.57 -11.85 -2.21
N ILE A 162 -21.24 -10.86 -1.61
CA ILE A 162 -20.70 -10.11 -0.47
C ILE A 162 -20.47 -11.02 0.73
N CYS A 163 -21.42 -11.90 1.05
CA CYS A 163 -21.25 -12.88 2.12
C CYS A 163 -20.06 -13.82 1.86
N ILE A 164 -19.84 -14.25 0.61
CA ILE A 164 -18.68 -15.07 0.24
C ILE A 164 -17.37 -14.29 0.43
N PHE A 165 -17.31 -13.03 0.03
CA PHE A 165 -16.14 -12.18 0.20
C PHE A 165 -15.76 -11.98 1.68
N TYR A 166 -16.74 -11.71 2.54
CA TYR A 166 -16.50 -11.55 3.97
C TYR A 166 -16.24 -12.86 4.69
N PHE A 167 -16.81 -13.97 4.22
CA PHE A 167 -16.45 -15.30 4.69
C PHE A 167 -14.97 -15.61 4.36
N ASN A 168 -14.53 -15.33 3.13
CA ASN A 168 -13.13 -15.50 2.73
C ASN A 168 -12.17 -14.60 3.55
N GLU A 169 -12.50 -13.32 3.73
CA GLU A 169 -11.72 -12.40 4.57
C GLU A 169 -11.59 -12.95 6.00
N SER A 170 -12.68 -13.48 6.55
CA SER A 170 -12.71 -14.03 7.90
C SER A 170 -11.84 -15.27 8.03
N LEU A 171 -11.92 -16.19 7.07
CA LEU A 171 -11.12 -17.41 7.07
C LEU A 171 -9.61 -17.09 6.98
N ALA A 172 -9.24 -16.13 6.14
CA ALA A 172 -7.86 -15.66 6.04
C ALA A 172 -7.34 -15.06 7.36
N LYS A 173 -8.16 -14.26 8.06
CA LYS A 173 -7.81 -13.67 9.37
C LYS A 173 -7.69 -14.71 10.48
N ILE A 174 -8.60 -15.69 10.51
CA ILE A 174 -8.56 -16.82 11.45
C ILE A 174 -7.26 -17.62 11.24
N LEU A 175 -6.95 -17.99 9.99
CA LEU A 175 -5.75 -18.75 9.66
C LEU A 175 -4.47 -17.96 9.99
N LEU A 176 -4.43 -16.67 9.69
CA LEU A 176 -3.30 -15.80 10.05
C LEU A 176 -3.05 -15.77 11.55
N TYR A 177 -4.11 -15.66 12.36
CA TYR A 177 -3.99 -15.69 13.82
C TYR A 177 -3.46 -17.04 14.31
N LEU A 178 -4.00 -18.15 13.82
CA LEU A 178 -3.57 -19.50 14.22
C LEU A 178 -2.11 -19.80 13.84
N MET A 179 -1.64 -19.27 12.71
CA MET A 179 -0.22 -19.33 12.34
C MET A 179 0.64 -18.48 13.28
N ARG A 180 0.22 -17.24 13.59
CA ARG A 180 0.95 -16.35 14.51
C ARG A 180 1.09 -16.93 15.92
N THR A 181 0.10 -17.70 16.39
CA THR A 181 0.13 -18.35 17.70
C THR A 181 0.80 -19.73 17.70
N GLY A 182 1.29 -20.21 16.54
CA GLY A 182 1.94 -21.52 16.41
C GLY A 182 0.99 -22.73 16.54
N VAL A 183 -0.33 -22.52 16.47
CA VAL A 183 -1.32 -23.61 16.49
C VAL A 183 -1.33 -24.37 15.16
N ILE A 184 -1.08 -23.66 14.06
CA ILE A 184 -0.90 -24.22 12.72
C ILE A 184 0.50 -23.85 12.23
N GLU A 185 1.24 -24.82 11.70
CA GLU A 185 2.55 -24.57 11.11
C GLU A 185 2.46 -23.69 9.85
N THR A 186 3.44 -22.81 9.67
CA THR A 186 3.47 -21.91 8.51
C THR A 186 3.94 -22.66 7.27
N GLN A 187 2.99 -23.00 6.39
CA GLN A 187 3.26 -23.61 5.09
C GLN A 187 3.08 -22.60 3.95
N SER A 188 3.81 -22.79 2.84
CA SER A 188 3.76 -21.89 1.66
C SER A 188 2.34 -21.70 1.10
N LEU A 189 1.52 -22.77 1.12
CA LEU A 189 0.14 -22.72 0.66
C LEU A 189 -0.75 -21.83 1.53
N TYR A 190 -0.66 -21.97 2.86
CA TYR A 190 -1.42 -21.15 3.81
C TYR A 190 -1.00 -19.69 3.73
N LEU A 191 0.31 -19.42 3.68
CA LEU A 191 0.84 -18.08 3.55
C LEU A 191 0.37 -17.41 2.25
N THR A 192 0.42 -18.15 1.13
CA THR A 192 -0.05 -17.65 -0.17
C THR A 192 -1.54 -17.33 -0.17
N TYR A 193 -2.37 -18.19 0.43
CA TYR A 193 -3.81 -17.97 0.55
C TYR A 193 -4.13 -16.74 1.42
N VAL A 194 -3.50 -16.63 2.59
CA VAL A 194 -3.70 -15.48 3.49
C VAL A 194 -3.24 -14.20 2.82
N ALA A 195 -2.03 -14.17 2.23
CA ALA A 195 -1.48 -12.99 1.57
C ALA A 195 -2.40 -12.48 0.45
N LYS A 196 -2.86 -13.38 -0.43
CA LYS A 196 -3.79 -13.01 -1.52
C LYS A 196 -5.14 -12.54 -0.98
N SER A 197 -5.72 -13.26 -0.01
CA SER A 197 -7.04 -12.93 0.52
C SER A 197 -7.04 -11.57 1.23
N VAL A 198 -6.02 -11.29 2.04
CA VAL A 198 -5.85 -9.99 2.69
C VAL A 198 -5.61 -8.88 1.68
N TYR A 199 -4.78 -9.12 0.66
CA TYR A 199 -4.52 -8.16 -0.41
C TYR A 199 -5.81 -7.74 -1.15
N TYR A 200 -6.69 -8.70 -1.49
CA TYR A 200 -7.90 -8.37 -2.25
C TYR A 200 -8.99 -7.65 -1.45
N VAL A 201 -8.94 -7.65 -0.12
CA VAL A 201 -9.90 -6.91 0.73
C VAL A 201 -9.89 -5.41 0.43
N HIS A 202 -8.74 -4.86 0.03
CA HIS A 202 -8.62 -3.45 -0.36
C HIS A 202 -9.55 -3.07 -1.52
N PHE A 203 -9.87 -4.03 -2.40
CA PHE A 203 -10.74 -3.79 -3.57
C PHE A 203 -12.24 -3.92 -3.29
N TYR A 204 -12.65 -4.39 -2.10
CA TYR A 204 -14.06 -4.68 -1.82
C TYR A 204 -14.96 -3.44 -1.98
N SER A 205 -14.52 -2.28 -1.49
CA SER A 205 -15.28 -1.02 -1.62
C SER A 205 -15.50 -0.64 -3.08
N TYR A 206 -14.51 -0.85 -3.96
CA TYR A 206 -14.65 -0.61 -5.40
C TYR A 206 -15.65 -1.56 -6.04
N ILE A 207 -15.63 -2.85 -5.66
CA ILE A 207 -16.60 -3.84 -6.17
C ILE A 207 -18.02 -3.46 -5.74
N LEU A 208 -18.21 -3.02 -4.50
CA LEU A 208 -19.50 -2.54 -4.00
C LEU A 208 -19.99 -1.30 -4.76
N LEU A 209 -19.10 -0.35 -5.09
CA LEU A 209 -19.44 0.78 -5.96
C LEU A 209 -19.85 0.31 -7.37
N GLY A 210 -19.19 -0.74 -7.90
CA GLY A 210 -19.62 -1.42 -9.13
C GLY A 210 -21.04 -1.99 -9.02
N PHE A 211 -21.38 -2.62 -7.90
CA PHE A 211 -22.74 -3.13 -7.66
C PHE A 211 -23.78 -2.00 -7.53
N ILE A 212 -23.42 -0.85 -6.94
CA ILE A 212 -24.24 0.36 -6.96
C ILE A 212 -24.50 0.80 -8.41
N LEU A 213 -23.45 0.87 -9.24
CA LEU A 213 -23.56 1.29 -10.64
C LEU A 213 -24.49 0.37 -11.43
N VAL A 214 -24.36 -0.95 -11.28
CA VAL A 214 -25.26 -1.92 -11.92
C VAL A 214 -26.70 -1.75 -11.42
N SER A 215 -26.90 -1.57 -10.12
CA SER A 215 -28.23 -1.34 -9.53
C SER A 215 -28.88 -0.05 -10.06
N MET A 216 -28.08 1.01 -10.24
CA MET A 216 -28.49 2.28 -10.84
C MET A 216 -28.92 2.12 -12.31
N ILE A 217 -28.14 1.42 -13.12
CA ILE A 217 -28.49 1.14 -14.53
C ILE A 217 -29.83 0.39 -14.60
N LEU A 218 -30.04 -0.60 -13.73
CA LEU A 218 -31.29 -1.36 -13.69
C LEU A 218 -32.49 -0.52 -13.24
N ALA A 219 -32.31 0.34 -12.23
CA ALA A 219 -33.33 1.28 -11.80
C ALA A 219 -33.68 2.28 -12.92
N PHE A 220 -32.69 2.78 -13.64
CA PHE A 220 -32.90 3.71 -14.76
C PHE A 220 -33.69 3.07 -15.91
N LYS A 221 -33.46 1.77 -16.20
CA LYS A 221 -34.26 1.00 -17.17
C LYS A 221 -35.74 0.84 -16.78
N LYS A 222 -36.16 1.19 -15.55
CA LYS A 222 -37.57 1.20 -15.13
C LYS A 222 -38.31 2.49 -15.44
N LYS A 223 -37.66 3.48 -16.04
CA LYS A 223 -38.33 4.66 -16.60
C LYS A 223 -39.31 4.23 -17.69
N ASN A 224 -40.46 4.89 -17.73
CA ASN A 224 -41.44 4.70 -18.79
C ASN A 224 -41.56 5.98 -19.61
N ASP A 225 -40.86 6.03 -20.75
CA ASP A 225 -40.85 7.19 -21.64
C ASP A 225 -41.86 7.04 -22.80
N SER A 226 -42.59 5.91 -22.86
CA SER A 226 -43.54 5.58 -23.94
C SER A 226 -44.93 6.24 -23.80
N PHE A 227 -45.15 7.04 -22.77
CA PHE A 227 -46.47 7.59 -22.45
C PHE A 227 -46.57 9.08 -22.82
N PHE A 228 -47.46 9.40 -23.75
CA PHE A 228 -47.71 10.77 -24.21
C PHE A 228 -48.93 11.39 -23.51
N LYS A 229 -48.95 12.72 -23.37
CA LYS A 229 -50.08 13.45 -22.78
C LYS A 229 -51.29 13.33 -23.72
N THR A 230 -52.34 12.65 -23.26
CA THR A 230 -53.55 12.42 -24.08
C THR A 230 -54.63 13.49 -23.91
N LYS A 231 -54.66 14.15 -22.74
CA LYS A 231 -55.63 15.20 -22.40
C LYS A 231 -55.07 16.18 -21.37
N ASP A 232 -55.74 17.32 -21.23
CA ASP A 232 -55.43 18.24 -20.14
C ASP A 232 -55.73 17.62 -18.78
N PHE A 233 -54.84 17.90 -17.83
CA PHE A 233 -54.85 17.31 -16.48
C PHE A 233 -54.79 15.77 -16.43
N ASP A 234 -54.19 15.10 -17.43
CA ASP A 234 -54.01 13.64 -17.42
C ASP A 234 -53.26 13.17 -16.16
N ILE A 235 -54.00 12.50 -15.27
CA ILE A 235 -53.51 12.01 -13.98
C ILE A 235 -52.50 10.87 -14.19
N LYS A 236 -52.71 10.01 -15.20
CA LYS A 236 -51.81 8.87 -15.46
C LYS A 236 -50.46 9.35 -15.96
N PHE A 237 -50.46 10.31 -16.89
CA PHE A 237 -49.24 10.97 -17.38
C PHE A 237 -48.46 11.62 -16.23
N ARG A 238 -49.13 12.41 -15.37
CA ARG A 238 -48.48 13.06 -14.21
C ARG A 238 -47.88 12.08 -13.21
N LYS A 239 -48.54 10.94 -12.95
CA LYS A 239 -48.00 9.88 -12.08
C LYS A 239 -46.74 9.23 -12.67
N ILE A 240 -46.72 8.96 -13.98
CA ILE A 240 -45.55 8.40 -14.67
C ILE A 240 -44.39 9.41 -14.65
N GLN A 241 -44.67 10.68 -14.93
CA GLN A 241 -43.67 11.75 -14.89
C GLN A 241 -43.05 11.88 -13.48
N ALA A 242 -43.88 11.89 -12.43
CA ALA A 242 -43.39 11.93 -11.05
C ALA A 242 -42.49 10.72 -10.71
N LYS A 243 -42.86 9.52 -11.16
CA LYS A 243 -42.04 8.31 -10.99
C LYS A 243 -40.71 8.40 -11.74
N ASN A 244 -40.73 8.83 -13.00
CA ASN A 244 -39.52 9.00 -13.80
C ASN A 244 -38.59 10.06 -13.21
N PHE A 245 -39.16 11.15 -12.66
CA PHE A 245 -38.42 12.18 -11.95
C PHE A 245 -37.76 11.63 -10.67
N GLN A 246 -38.50 10.86 -9.87
CA GLN A 246 -37.94 10.20 -8.69
C GLN A 246 -36.79 9.25 -9.05
N ILE A 247 -36.97 8.40 -10.08
CA ILE A 247 -35.91 7.51 -10.57
C ILE A 247 -34.68 8.32 -10.99
N THR A 248 -34.89 9.38 -11.76
CA THR A 248 -33.80 10.22 -12.26
C THR A 248 -33.03 10.87 -11.11
N ASN A 249 -33.71 11.47 -10.13
CA ASN A 249 -33.06 12.13 -9.00
C ASN A 249 -32.27 11.16 -8.11
N PHE A 250 -32.85 9.99 -7.81
CA PHE A 250 -32.15 8.97 -7.02
C PHE A 250 -30.92 8.44 -7.77
N CYS A 251 -31.05 8.15 -9.07
CA CYS A 251 -29.92 7.70 -9.89
C CYS A 251 -28.83 8.77 -10.03
N VAL A 252 -29.18 10.04 -10.25
CA VAL A 252 -28.21 11.14 -10.33
C VAL A 252 -27.51 11.35 -8.99
N SER A 253 -28.27 11.36 -7.87
CA SER A 253 -27.70 11.51 -6.53
C SER A 253 -26.72 10.38 -6.20
N VAL A 254 -27.09 9.12 -6.46
CA VAL A 254 -26.19 7.98 -6.20
C VAL A 254 -25.00 7.96 -7.15
N PHE A 255 -25.16 8.43 -8.39
CA PHE A 255 -24.06 8.57 -9.34
C PHE A 255 -23.02 9.58 -8.83
N CYS A 256 -23.46 10.79 -8.44
CA CYS A 256 -22.56 11.82 -7.90
C CYS A 256 -21.86 11.33 -6.61
N THR A 257 -22.61 10.68 -5.71
CA THR A 257 -22.07 10.06 -4.47
C THR A 257 -21.04 8.97 -4.80
N GLY A 258 -21.33 8.14 -5.81
CA GLY A 258 -20.45 7.08 -6.30
C GLY A 258 -19.15 7.61 -6.89
N VAL A 259 -19.24 8.65 -7.75
CA VAL A 259 -18.08 9.31 -8.35
C VAL A 259 -17.21 9.97 -7.28
N LEU A 260 -17.81 10.67 -6.31
CA LEU A 260 -17.08 11.28 -5.20
C LEU A 260 -16.36 10.21 -4.36
N SER A 261 -17.07 9.14 -3.99
CA SER A 261 -16.50 8.04 -3.20
C SER A 261 -15.35 7.34 -3.95
N PHE A 262 -15.54 7.07 -5.25
CA PHE A 262 -14.51 6.51 -6.11
C PHE A 262 -13.28 7.42 -6.19
N GLY A 263 -13.48 8.72 -6.40
CA GLY A 263 -12.41 9.71 -6.45
C GLY A 263 -11.59 9.77 -5.17
N ILE A 264 -12.24 9.74 -4.00
CA ILE A 264 -11.54 9.74 -2.70
C ILE A 264 -10.75 8.44 -2.49
N LEU A 265 -11.36 7.28 -2.80
CA LEU A 265 -10.69 5.98 -2.70
C LEU A 265 -9.47 5.93 -3.64
N SER A 266 -9.64 6.27 -4.91
CA SER A 266 -8.55 6.24 -5.90
C SER A 266 -7.47 7.28 -5.61
N PHE A 267 -7.81 8.45 -5.11
CA PHE A 267 -6.82 9.41 -4.64
C PHE A 267 -6.00 8.84 -3.48
N TYR A 268 -6.64 8.16 -2.53
CA TYR A 268 -5.93 7.51 -1.45
C TYR A 268 -4.97 6.45 -1.97
N ASP A 269 -5.47 5.48 -2.76
CA ASP A 269 -4.68 4.34 -3.20
C ASP A 269 -3.57 4.70 -4.21
N LEU A 270 -3.82 5.68 -5.09
CA LEU A 270 -2.87 6.04 -6.16
C LEU A 270 -1.93 7.18 -5.78
N HIS A 271 -2.24 7.95 -4.73
CA HIS A 271 -1.45 9.13 -4.36
C HIS A 271 -1.14 9.17 -2.87
N ALA A 272 -2.15 9.16 -2.00
CA ALA A 272 -1.94 9.44 -0.58
C ALA A 272 -1.25 8.29 0.20
N SER A 273 -1.46 7.04 -0.21
CA SER A 273 -0.90 5.85 0.44
C SER A 273 0.43 5.39 -0.16
N LYS A 274 0.92 6.04 -1.23
CA LYS A 274 2.19 5.67 -1.85
C LYS A 274 3.32 5.78 -0.82
N PRO A 275 4.13 4.71 -0.64
CA PRO A 275 5.29 4.78 0.21
C PRO A 275 6.24 5.86 -0.32
N ILE A 276 6.96 6.50 0.58
CA ILE A 276 7.90 7.55 0.17
C ILE A 276 9.03 6.88 -0.61
N SER A 277 9.23 7.30 -1.86
CA SER A 277 10.28 6.77 -2.72
C SER A 277 11.59 7.50 -2.50
N ILE A 278 12.71 6.77 -2.62
CA ILE A 278 14.04 7.38 -2.75
C ILE A 278 14.22 7.96 -4.15
N ASP A 279 14.93 9.08 -4.26
CA ASP A 279 15.33 9.65 -5.56
C ASP A 279 16.30 8.72 -6.28
N LYS A 280 16.29 8.77 -7.62
CA LYS A 280 17.22 8.00 -8.43
C LYS A 280 18.67 8.41 -8.11
N PRO A 281 19.60 7.46 -7.90
CA PRO A 281 20.99 7.81 -7.65
C PRO A 281 21.68 8.32 -8.92
N THR A 282 22.65 9.22 -8.75
CA THR A 282 23.59 9.57 -9.81
C THR A 282 24.66 8.49 -9.92
N TYR A 283 24.79 7.85 -11.08
CA TYR A 283 25.82 6.84 -11.31
C TYR A 283 27.20 7.49 -11.42
N VAL A 284 28.18 6.93 -10.71
CA VAL A 284 29.54 7.46 -10.62
C VAL A 284 30.56 6.34 -10.79
N GLU A 285 31.74 6.71 -11.30
CA GLU A 285 32.88 5.82 -11.54
C GLU A 285 34.12 6.35 -10.81
N PRO A 286 35.05 5.49 -10.37
CA PRO A 286 36.28 5.92 -9.73
C PRO A 286 37.23 6.60 -10.73
N ASN A 287 38.01 7.57 -10.24
CA ASN A 287 39.06 8.26 -11.00
C ASN A 287 40.28 7.34 -11.27
N GLU A 288 41.34 7.87 -11.90
CA GLU A 288 42.57 7.10 -12.22
C GLU A 288 43.29 6.50 -10.99
N ASN A 289 43.05 7.07 -9.81
CA ASN A 289 43.66 6.64 -8.55
C ASN A 289 42.78 5.68 -7.75
N ASP A 290 41.73 5.12 -8.35
CA ASP A 290 40.73 4.30 -7.66
C ASP A 290 40.02 5.05 -6.51
N GLU A 291 39.65 6.32 -6.74
CA GLU A 291 38.94 7.17 -5.77
C GLU A 291 37.68 7.82 -6.38
N PHE A 292 36.63 7.96 -5.59
CA PHE A 292 35.48 8.82 -5.90
C PHE A 292 35.68 10.17 -5.22
N VAL A 293 35.61 11.25 -5.99
CA VAL A 293 35.91 12.61 -5.52
C VAL A 293 34.71 13.51 -5.77
N PHE A 294 34.23 14.14 -4.71
CA PHE A 294 33.08 15.04 -4.74
C PHE A 294 33.45 16.40 -4.15
N ASP A 295 33.05 17.48 -4.80
CA ASP A 295 33.22 18.82 -4.26
C ASP A 295 32.18 19.07 -3.14
N VAL A 296 32.61 19.64 -2.01
CA VAL A 296 31.72 19.95 -0.89
C VAL A 296 30.66 20.98 -1.25
N GLU A 297 30.89 21.79 -2.29
CA GLU A 297 29.95 22.80 -2.76
C GLU A 297 28.57 22.23 -3.09
N ILE A 298 28.50 20.98 -3.59
CA ILE A 298 27.22 20.33 -3.91
C ILE A 298 26.34 20.16 -2.66
N LEU A 299 26.95 20.05 -1.47
CA LEU A 299 26.26 19.79 -0.21
C LEU A 299 25.75 21.05 0.49
N ARG A 300 26.11 22.24 -0.01
CA ARG A 300 25.70 23.53 0.59
C ARG A 300 24.21 23.84 0.38
N ASP A 301 23.54 23.10 -0.49
CA ASP A 301 22.07 23.13 -0.61
C ASP A 301 21.36 22.39 0.54
N ASN A 302 22.12 21.76 1.44
CA ASN A 302 21.66 20.97 2.57
C ASN A 302 20.70 19.84 2.18
N LYS A 303 20.77 19.33 0.94
CA LYS A 303 20.03 18.15 0.50
C LYS A 303 20.86 16.88 0.67
N LEU A 304 20.17 15.75 0.55
CA LEU A 304 20.80 14.45 0.43
C LEU A 304 21.19 14.24 -1.04
N HIS A 305 22.47 14.00 -1.31
CA HIS A 305 22.98 13.73 -2.66
C HIS A 305 23.29 12.26 -2.79
N ARG A 306 22.45 11.54 -3.56
CA ARG A 306 22.54 10.07 -3.69
C ARG A 306 23.35 9.69 -4.92
N PHE A 307 24.30 8.79 -4.73
CA PHE A 307 25.15 8.24 -5.75
C PHE A 307 25.04 6.72 -5.79
N ALA A 308 25.44 6.12 -6.92
CA ALA A 308 25.57 4.68 -7.02
C ALA A 308 26.78 4.29 -7.88
N TYR A 309 27.46 3.23 -7.47
CA TYR A 309 28.41 2.52 -8.29
C TYR A 309 27.82 1.17 -8.70
N ILE A 310 28.01 0.76 -9.95
CA ILE A 310 27.61 -0.56 -10.43
C ILE A 310 28.87 -1.42 -10.49
N SER A 311 28.96 -2.40 -9.60
CA SER A 311 30.06 -3.36 -9.62
C SER A 311 30.10 -4.13 -10.93
N ASP A 312 31.22 -4.79 -11.21
CA ASP A 312 31.34 -5.58 -12.43
C ASP A 312 30.31 -6.73 -12.47
N GLU A 313 29.94 -7.26 -11.29
CA GLU A 313 28.84 -8.21 -11.09
C GLU A 313 27.44 -7.61 -11.24
N GLY A 314 27.34 -6.31 -11.55
CA GLY A 314 26.07 -5.61 -11.71
C GLY A 314 25.43 -5.19 -10.40
N LYS A 315 26.09 -5.36 -9.25
CA LYS A 315 25.54 -4.94 -7.96
C LYS A 315 25.51 -3.42 -7.87
N VAL A 316 24.33 -2.87 -7.61
CA VAL A 316 24.13 -1.43 -7.44
C VAL A 316 24.44 -1.06 -6.00
N VAL A 317 25.63 -0.51 -5.76
CA VAL A 317 26.05 -0.04 -4.44
C VAL A 317 25.68 1.42 -4.30
N ARG A 318 24.65 1.72 -3.49
CA ARG A 318 24.18 3.08 -3.27
C ARG A 318 24.84 3.70 -2.04
N PHE A 319 25.15 4.98 -2.14
CA PHE A 319 25.64 5.77 -1.02
C PHE A 319 25.15 7.20 -1.17
N PHE A 320 25.20 7.98 -0.11
CA PHE A 320 24.86 9.39 -0.21
C PHE A 320 25.80 10.26 0.60
N LEU A 321 25.87 11.52 0.18
CA LEU A 321 26.57 12.58 0.86
C LEU A 321 25.55 13.58 1.40
N ILE A 322 25.82 14.09 2.60
CA ILE A 322 25.03 15.13 3.25
C ILE A 322 25.89 15.93 4.22
N ASN A 323 25.54 17.18 4.50
CA ASN A 323 26.10 17.93 5.62
C ASN A 323 25.38 17.55 6.94
N LYS A 324 26.15 17.22 7.98
CA LYS A 324 25.62 16.92 9.33
C LYS A 324 25.03 18.15 10.02
N ARG A 325 25.45 19.34 9.59
CA ARG A 325 24.99 20.63 10.08
C ARG A 325 24.73 21.55 8.90
N GLU A 326 23.62 22.26 8.94
CA GLU A 326 23.15 23.07 7.81
C GLU A 326 23.87 24.42 7.69
N ASP A 327 24.54 24.85 8.75
CA ASP A 327 25.23 26.14 8.86
C ASP A 327 26.70 26.12 8.40
N LYS A 328 27.27 24.93 8.14
CA LYS A 328 28.67 24.80 7.73
C LYS A 328 28.98 23.52 6.97
N ASP A 329 30.06 23.58 6.18
CA ASP A 329 30.65 22.43 5.51
C ASP A 329 31.04 21.36 6.56
N SER A 330 30.24 20.30 6.59
CA SER A 330 30.35 19.20 7.54
C SER A 330 29.95 17.87 6.89
N PRO A 331 30.60 17.51 5.77
CA PRO A 331 30.18 16.39 4.96
C PRO A 331 30.26 15.08 5.73
N VAL A 332 29.40 14.13 5.36
CA VAL A 332 29.49 12.74 5.76
C VAL A 332 29.12 11.85 4.58
N ALA A 333 29.94 10.83 4.34
CA ALA A 333 29.66 9.76 3.40
C ALA A 333 29.17 8.51 4.15
N VAL A 334 28.05 7.94 3.67
CA VAL A 334 27.43 6.74 4.25
C VAL A 334 26.78 5.91 3.15
N PHE A 335 26.68 4.60 3.35
CA PHE A 335 25.87 3.75 2.47
C PHE A 335 24.39 4.07 2.63
N ASP A 336 23.63 3.97 1.54
CA ASP A 336 22.17 4.13 1.54
C ASP A 336 21.47 2.85 2.01
N ALA A 337 21.90 2.35 3.17
CA ALA A 337 21.47 1.11 3.81
C ALA A 337 21.70 1.17 5.32
N CYS A 338 21.00 0.33 6.08
CA CYS A 338 21.20 0.19 7.53
C CYS A 338 21.27 -1.26 7.99
N SER A 339 21.87 -1.47 9.15
CA SER A 339 22.09 -2.80 9.71
C SER A 339 20.81 -3.54 10.12
N ILE A 340 19.67 -2.84 10.21
CA ILE A 340 18.38 -3.41 10.64
C ILE A 340 17.45 -3.63 9.45
N CYS A 341 17.26 -2.61 8.62
CA CYS A 341 16.27 -2.59 7.54
C CYS A 341 16.86 -2.90 6.15
N GLY A 342 18.18 -3.07 6.03
CA GLY A 342 18.84 -3.35 4.76
C GLY A 342 18.91 -2.16 3.81
N ASP A 343 18.89 -2.42 2.50
CA ASP A 343 19.02 -1.47 1.40
C ASP A 343 17.72 -0.76 1.02
N MET A 344 16.83 -0.52 1.98
CA MET A 344 15.61 0.24 1.71
C MET A 344 15.93 1.72 1.45
N GLY A 345 16.94 2.25 2.13
CA GLY A 345 17.47 3.60 1.93
C GLY A 345 16.81 4.70 2.77
N TYR A 346 17.19 5.94 2.46
CA TYR A 346 16.87 7.13 3.25
C TYR A 346 16.37 8.29 2.40
N ILE A 347 15.59 9.19 3.00
CA ILE A 347 15.18 10.46 2.41
C ILE A 347 15.51 11.61 3.36
N LYS A 348 15.78 12.80 2.84
CA LYS A 348 15.76 14.03 3.65
C LYS A 348 14.49 14.80 3.35
N LYS A 349 13.58 14.92 4.33
CA LYS A 349 12.30 15.62 4.19
C LYS A 349 12.12 16.59 5.35
N ASP A 350 11.78 17.83 5.04
CA ASP A 350 11.53 18.89 6.05
C ASP A 350 12.70 19.05 7.04
N GLY A 351 13.94 18.93 6.56
CA GLY A 351 15.17 19.00 7.38
C GLY A 351 15.53 17.71 8.11
N GLU A 352 14.65 16.72 8.18
CA GLU A 352 14.87 15.46 8.87
C GLU A 352 15.35 14.38 7.90
N LEU A 353 16.38 13.61 8.30
CA LEU A 353 16.77 12.38 7.60
C LEU A 353 15.89 11.23 8.11
N ILE A 354 15.25 10.48 7.23
CA ILE A 354 14.27 9.45 7.59
C ILE A 354 14.62 8.14 6.88
N CYS A 355 14.67 7.03 7.61
CA CYS A 355 14.75 5.69 7.00
C CYS A 355 13.38 5.33 6.42
N ILE A 356 13.30 5.01 5.13
CA ILE A 356 12.01 4.76 4.48
C ILE A 356 11.30 3.49 4.96
N SER A 357 12.05 2.56 5.57
CA SER A 357 11.54 1.27 6.01
C SER A 357 10.97 1.34 7.43
N CYS A 358 11.77 1.80 8.40
CA CYS A 358 11.35 1.91 9.80
C CYS A 358 10.63 3.24 10.12
N ASN A 359 10.62 4.21 9.19
CA ASN A 359 10.11 5.57 9.39
C ASN A 359 10.70 6.31 10.61
N VAL A 360 11.88 5.86 11.06
CA VAL A 360 12.62 6.49 12.16
C VAL A 360 13.32 7.74 11.64
N ARG A 361 13.15 8.83 12.38
CA ARG A 361 13.87 10.10 12.17
C ARG A 361 15.28 9.97 12.74
N ILE A 362 16.25 10.22 11.89
CA ILE A 362 17.67 10.14 12.20
C ILE A 362 18.16 11.51 12.60
N PHE A 363 18.79 11.57 13.77
CA PHE A 363 19.45 12.78 14.22
C PHE A 363 20.66 13.08 13.31
N LEU A 364 20.58 14.12 12.48
CA LEU A 364 21.61 14.42 11.47
C LEU A 364 23.06 14.43 12.03
N PRO A 365 23.35 14.98 13.22
CA PRO A 365 24.69 14.94 13.78
C PRO A 365 25.21 13.55 14.15
N SER A 366 24.35 12.53 14.28
CA SER A 366 24.77 11.13 14.50
C SER A 366 25.09 10.37 13.21
N VAL A 367 24.77 10.93 12.04
CA VAL A 367 25.08 10.29 10.75
C VAL A 367 26.60 10.13 10.62
N GLY A 368 27.04 8.93 10.24
CA GLY A 368 28.45 8.52 10.27
C GLY A 368 28.85 7.76 11.55
N LYS A 369 27.93 7.55 12.49
CA LYS A 369 28.11 6.60 13.60
C LYS A 369 27.33 5.32 13.31
N ALA A 370 27.94 4.17 13.59
CA ALA A 370 27.29 2.87 13.43
C ALA A 370 26.20 2.64 14.50
N GLY A 371 25.20 1.80 14.16
CA GLY A 371 24.19 1.28 15.07
C GLY A 371 22.76 1.77 14.79
N GLY A 372 21.77 0.92 15.10
CA GLY A 372 20.34 1.25 14.93
C GLY A 372 19.91 1.40 13.46
N CYS A 373 18.91 2.26 13.22
CA CYS A 373 18.52 2.71 11.87
C CYS A 373 19.47 3.84 11.35
N ASN A 374 20.66 4.10 11.93
CA ASN A 374 21.61 5.03 11.30
C ASN A 374 22.17 4.44 9.99
N PRO A 375 22.43 5.27 8.96
CA PRO A 375 23.10 4.83 7.74
C PRO A 375 24.46 4.21 8.07
N ILE A 376 24.83 3.13 7.36
CA ILE A 376 26.11 2.45 7.59
C ILE A 376 27.25 3.41 7.22
N PRO A 377 28.17 3.73 8.14
CA PRO A 377 29.23 4.68 7.89
C PRO A 377 30.23 4.18 6.86
N MET A 378 30.74 5.10 6.03
CA MET A 378 31.82 4.82 5.10
C MET A 378 33.13 5.45 5.59
N GLN A 379 34.25 4.82 5.24
CA GLN A 379 35.57 5.47 5.31
C GLN A 379 35.74 6.48 4.17
N TYR A 380 36.04 7.74 4.51
CA TYR A 380 36.31 8.81 3.55
C TYR A 380 37.29 9.83 4.14
N LYS A 381 37.92 10.62 3.27
CA LYS A 381 38.72 11.80 3.65
C LYS A 381 37.98 13.08 3.25
N PHE A 382 38.12 14.12 4.05
CA PHE A 382 37.66 15.46 3.70
C PHE A 382 38.83 16.43 3.76
N GLU A 383 39.38 16.78 2.60
CA GLU A 383 40.58 17.62 2.46
C GLU A 383 40.40 18.57 1.28
N ASN A 384 40.88 19.81 1.41
CA ASN A 384 40.82 20.82 0.34
C ASN A 384 39.41 21.03 -0.27
N GLY A 385 38.37 20.97 0.56
CA GLY A 385 36.98 21.13 0.10
C GLY A 385 36.42 19.92 -0.66
N LYS A 386 37.09 18.77 -0.63
CA LYS A 386 36.66 17.57 -1.37
C LYS A 386 36.45 16.38 -0.45
N VAL A 387 35.36 15.64 -0.70
CA VAL A 387 35.09 14.34 -0.10
C VAL A 387 35.69 13.27 -1.01
N ILE A 388 36.64 12.50 -0.49
CA ILE A 388 37.38 11.46 -1.21
C ILE A 388 37.06 10.10 -0.59
N ILE A 389 36.47 9.21 -1.38
CA ILE A 389 36.08 7.85 -0.97
C ILE A 389 36.93 6.85 -1.75
N PRO A 390 37.72 5.97 -1.11
CA PRO A 390 38.49 4.97 -1.81
C PRO A 390 37.58 3.91 -2.43
N PHE A 391 37.95 3.39 -3.61
CA PHE A 391 37.17 2.37 -4.31
C PHE A 391 36.96 1.10 -3.49
N SER A 392 37.96 0.70 -2.70
CA SER A 392 37.86 -0.44 -1.78
C SER A 392 36.72 -0.29 -0.77
N GLU A 393 36.42 0.93 -0.34
CA GLU A 393 35.30 1.17 0.59
C GLU A 393 33.96 0.89 -0.08
N ILE A 394 33.77 1.35 -1.32
CA ILE A 394 32.55 1.03 -2.08
C ILE A 394 32.37 -0.48 -2.25
N LEU A 395 33.46 -1.21 -2.52
CA LEU A 395 33.42 -2.67 -2.65
C LEU A 395 33.02 -3.37 -1.34
N ASN A 396 33.44 -2.86 -0.17
CA ASN A 396 33.02 -3.38 1.13
C ASN A 396 31.50 -3.29 1.32
N GLY A 397 30.85 -2.31 0.69
CA GLY A 397 29.41 -2.09 0.77
C GLY A 397 28.55 -3.01 -0.08
N VAL A 398 29.13 -3.79 -1.01
CA VAL A 398 28.38 -4.62 -1.97
C VAL A 398 27.37 -5.54 -1.30
N ASN A 399 27.74 -6.11 -0.15
CA ASN A 399 26.89 -7.06 0.58
C ASN A 399 25.66 -6.43 1.24
N PHE A 400 25.60 -5.09 1.33
CA PHE A 400 24.42 -4.41 1.85
C PHE A 400 23.31 -4.30 0.82
N PHE A 401 23.61 -4.47 -0.48
CA PHE A 401 22.68 -4.19 -1.58
C PHE A 401 22.25 -5.46 -2.33
N THR A 402 20.94 -5.55 -2.56
CA THR A 402 20.31 -6.69 -3.22
C THR A 402 20.16 -6.47 -4.72
N GLN A 403 19.98 -5.23 -5.17
CA GLN A 403 19.76 -4.86 -6.56
C GLN A 403 20.95 -5.24 -7.47
N ILE A 404 20.65 -5.97 -8.56
CA ILE A 404 21.58 -6.37 -9.61
C ILE A 404 21.05 -5.87 -10.95
N VAL A 405 21.90 -5.28 -11.78
CA VAL A 405 21.58 -4.79 -13.13
C VAL A 405 22.49 -5.43 -14.18
N GLU A 406 21.96 -5.56 -15.41
CA GLU A 406 22.78 -5.98 -16.55
C GLU A 406 23.80 -4.88 -16.89
N LYS A 407 25.08 -5.26 -17.01
CA LYS A 407 26.19 -4.38 -17.39
C LYS A 407 26.90 -4.99 -18.59
N LYS A 408 27.18 -4.19 -19.62
CA LYS A 408 28.09 -4.57 -20.70
C LYS A 408 29.50 -4.70 -20.12
N VAL A 409 30.09 -5.87 -20.33
CA VAL A 409 31.45 -6.19 -19.88
C VAL A 409 32.22 -6.79 -21.06
N TYR A 410 33.55 -6.77 -20.98
CA TYR A 410 34.41 -7.25 -22.05
C TYR A 410 35.36 -8.31 -21.51
N ASP A 411 35.61 -9.34 -22.31
CA ASP A 411 36.62 -10.34 -22.01
C ASP A 411 38.02 -9.69 -22.01
N PRO A 412 38.81 -9.81 -20.92
CA PRO A 412 40.10 -9.14 -20.81
C PRO A 412 41.18 -9.69 -21.74
N ILE A 413 40.95 -10.83 -22.41
CA ILE A 413 41.92 -11.47 -23.32
C ILE A 413 41.63 -11.10 -24.78
N ASP A 414 40.40 -11.29 -25.24
CA ASP A 414 40.03 -11.10 -26.65
C ASP A 414 39.08 -9.92 -26.92
N ASN A 415 38.72 -9.16 -25.88
CA ASN A 415 37.78 -8.04 -25.94
C ASN A 415 36.38 -8.41 -26.48
N THR A 416 35.97 -9.68 -26.38
CA THR A 416 34.59 -10.07 -26.73
C THR A 416 33.59 -9.34 -25.82
N GLU A 417 32.56 -8.74 -26.42
CA GLU A 417 31.48 -8.08 -25.68
C GLU A 417 30.54 -9.12 -25.04
N LEU A 418 30.29 -8.96 -23.74
CA LEU A 418 29.49 -9.87 -22.91
C LEU A 418 28.50 -9.06 -22.05
N ILE A 419 27.49 -9.76 -21.53
CA ILE A 419 26.63 -9.25 -20.45
C ILE A 419 27.05 -9.97 -19.18
N ASN A 420 27.35 -9.24 -18.11
CA ASN A 420 27.82 -9.77 -16.82
C ASN A 420 27.00 -10.96 -16.29
N LEU A 421 25.67 -10.91 -16.39
CA LEU A 421 24.78 -11.99 -15.93
C LEU A 421 24.70 -13.20 -16.87
N LYS A 422 25.24 -13.09 -18.09
CA LYS A 422 25.19 -14.12 -19.15
C LYS A 422 26.57 -14.60 -19.58
N ALA A 423 27.62 -14.13 -18.94
CA ALA A 423 29.00 -14.55 -19.22
C ALA A 423 29.20 -16.03 -18.85
N TYR A 424 30.12 -16.71 -19.56
CA TYR A 424 30.36 -18.13 -19.37
C TYR A 424 30.97 -18.44 -17.99
N LYS A 425 32.00 -17.68 -17.60
CA LYS A 425 32.62 -17.72 -16.27
C LYS A 425 33.05 -16.33 -15.82
N SER A 426 33.22 -16.16 -14.51
CA SER A 426 33.83 -14.96 -13.91
C SER A 426 34.99 -15.30 -12.97
N TYR A 427 35.92 -14.37 -12.80
CA TYR A 427 37.07 -14.49 -11.90
C TYR A 427 37.31 -13.19 -11.14
N ILE A 428 37.51 -13.27 -9.83
CA ILE A 428 37.77 -12.09 -8.98
C ILE A 428 39.27 -11.90 -8.81
N TYR A 429 39.79 -10.73 -9.20
CA TYR A 429 41.20 -10.36 -9.00
C TYR A 429 41.30 -8.90 -8.55
N LYS A 430 42.04 -8.66 -7.45
CA LYS A 430 42.20 -7.32 -6.81
C LYS A 430 40.86 -6.57 -6.60
N GLY A 431 39.82 -7.29 -6.18
CA GLY A 431 38.50 -6.71 -5.90
C GLY A 431 37.65 -6.37 -7.13
N ARG A 432 38.11 -6.72 -8.35
CA ARG A 432 37.34 -6.58 -9.59
C ARG A 432 36.94 -7.94 -10.13
N THR A 433 35.76 -8.02 -10.73
CA THR A 433 35.24 -9.26 -11.32
C THR A 433 35.39 -9.20 -12.84
N TYR A 434 36.17 -10.12 -13.38
CA TYR A 434 36.43 -10.26 -14.81
C TYR A 434 35.52 -11.34 -15.39
N PHE A 435 35.02 -11.15 -16.60
CA PHE A 435 34.09 -12.06 -17.28
C PHE A 435 34.72 -12.62 -18.54
N PHE A 436 34.43 -13.87 -18.85
CA PHE A 436 35.07 -14.59 -19.96
C PHE A 436 34.04 -15.17 -20.91
N ALA A 437 34.36 -15.12 -22.20
CA ALA A 437 33.52 -15.64 -23.27
C ALA A 437 33.60 -17.16 -23.39
N ASN A 438 34.73 -17.77 -22.98
CA ASN A 438 34.99 -19.20 -23.12
C ASN A 438 35.97 -19.73 -22.05
N GLU A 439 36.07 -21.06 -21.93
CA GLU A 439 36.93 -21.73 -20.94
C GLU A 439 38.42 -21.47 -21.15
N LYS A 440 38.86 -21.32 -22.40
CA LYS A 440 40.27 -21.09 -22.74
C LYS A 440 40.75 -19.75 -22.17
N ASN A 441 39.97 -18.68 -22.38
CA ASN A 441 40.26 -17.35 -21.87
C ASN A 441 40.23 -17.36 -20.33
N TYR A 442 39.25 -18.04 -19.71
CA TYR A 442 39.18 -18.15 -18.26
C TYR A 442 40.44 -18.81 -17.65
N GLU A 443 40.86 -19.97 -18.15
CA GLU A 443 42.04 -20.66 -17.64
C GLU A 443 43.34 -19.90 -17.95
N GLU A 444 43.43 -19.23 -19.11
CA GLU A 444 44.58 -18.38 -19.45
C GLU A 444 44.70 -17.18 -18.50
N PHE A 445 43.59 -16.51 -18.17
CA PHE A 445 43.59 -15.40 -17.21
C PHE A 445 43.93 -15.89 -15.80
N LYS A 446 43.32 -16.99 -15.35
CA LYS A 446 43.55 -17.57 -14.02
C LYS A 446 45.01 -17.99 -13.80
N ASN A 447 45.68 -18.48 -14.84
CA ASN A 447 47.08 -18.88 -14.78
C ASN A 447 48.04 -17.68 -14.72
N ASN A 448 47.71 -16.54 -15.33
CA ASN A 448 48.57 -15.36 -15.28
C ASN A 448 47.80 -14.02 -15.30
N PRO A 449 47.07 -13.67 -14.23
CA PRO A 449 46.19 -12.50 -14.20
C PRO A 449 46.96 -11.17 -14.38
N GLN A 450 48.21 -11.13 -13.92
CA GLN A 450 49.07 -9.93 -13.95
C GLN A 450 49.35 -9.47 -15.39
N LYS A 451 49.42 -10.39 -16.36
CA LYS A 451 49.68 -10.10 -17.77
C LYS A 451 48.57 -9.26 -18.41
N TYR A 452 47.34 -9.47 -17.97
CA TYR A 452 46.13 -8.85 -18.52
C TYR A 452 45.60 -7.70 -17.65
N THR A 453 46.16 -7.52 -16.44
CA THR A 453 45.77 -6.47 -15.49
C THR A 453 46.87 -5.43 -15.36
N ASN A 454 47.01 -4.56 -16.38
CA ASN A 454 48.00 -3.48 -16.35
C ASN A 454 47.62 -2.38 -15.34
N ILE A 455 48.55 -2.07 -14.42
CA ILE A 455 48.43 -1.05 -13.35
C ILE A 455 48.17 0.37 -13.91
N ASN A 456 48.58 0.66 -15.15
CA ASN A 456 48.42 1.98 -15.80
C ASN A 456 47.53 1.98 -17.06
N LYS A 457 46.81 0.89 -17.36
CA LYS A 457 45.91 0.82 -18.55
C LYS A 457 44.45 0.49 -18.21
N SER A 458 44.08 0.37 -16.94
CA SER A 458 42.67 0.26 -16.53
C SER A 458 41.84 1.51 -16.95
N SER A 459 42.50 2.60 -17.34
CA SER A 459 41.88 3.83 -17.84
C SER A 459 41.40 3.78 -19.29
N LYS A 460 41.83 2.83 -20.13
CA LYS A 460 41.45 2.77 -21.56
C LYS A 460 40.09 2.11 -21.86
N TYR A 461 39.47 1.46 -20.88
CA TYR A 461 38.13 0.86 -21.01
C TYR A 461 37.04 1.70 -20.34
N ARG A 462 37.36 2.95 -19.98
CA ARG A 462 36.39 3.95 -19.53
C ARG A 462 35.57 4.38 -20.74
N ILE A 463 34.26 4.49 -20.54
CA ILE A 463 33.21 4.84 -21.51
C ILE A 463 32.64 3.60 -22.20
N HIS A 464 31.85 2.78 -21.49
CA HIS A 464 30.87 1.94 -22.18
C HIS A 464 29.47 2.10 -21.58
N ASN A 465 28.59 2.60 -22.44
CA ASN A 465 27.20 2.95 -22.18
C ASN A 465 26.43 1.80 -21.53
N PHE A 466 25.69 2.13 -20.47
CA PHE A 466 24.64 1.29 -19.92
C PHE A 466 23.70 0.83 -21.04
N LEU A 467 23.43 -0.47 -21.14
CA LEU A 467 22.30 -0.96 -21.93
C LEU A 467 21.03 -0.60 -21.18
N GLY A 468 20.45 0.54 -21.55
CA GLY A 468 19.25 1.06 -20.91
C GLY A 468 19.01 2.54 -21.20
N ASN A 469 19.15 2.95 -22.47
CA ASN A 469 18.45 4.15 -22.92
C ASN A 469 16.95 3.80 -22.94
N ASP A 470 16.28 4.07 -21.82
CA ASP A 470 14.85 4.40 -21.71
C ASP A 470 14.53 4.90 -20.29
N TYR A 471 15.31 5.87 -19.80
CA TYR A 471 14.96 6.62 -18.58
C TYR A 471 15.09 8.14 -18.76
N ALA A 472 14.81 8.63 -19.95
CA ALA A 472 14.44 10.02 -20.21
C ALA A 472 12.96 10.10 -20.58
N SER A 473 12.12 10.23 -19.56
CA SER A 473 10.83 10.95 -19.56
C SER A 473 10.39 11.15 -18.13
#